data_AF-A0A9J6PDD6-F1
#
_entry.id   AF-A0A9J6PDD6-F1
#
_cell.length_a   1.000
_cell.length_b   1.000
_cell.length_c   1.000
_cell.angle_alpha   90.00
_cell.angle_beta   90.00
_cell.angle_gamma   90.00
#
_symmetry.space_group_name_H-M   'P 1'
#
loop_
_entity.id
_entity.type
_entity.pdbx_description
1 polymer ?
#
loop_
_entity_poly.entity_id
_entity_poly.type
_entity_poly.pdbx_seq_one_letter_code
_entity_poly.pdbx_strand_id
1 'polypeptide(L)'
;MNINDYRDYLQETSFYHLKNCMLSHENKEYFSCAIWGAVFIESFLNQLSYDLDISNSKSYDLNGSIQRLNQYNKNHSATFPSIPNEIIQRCDNIRSTRNRLVHHTGLPKTTLVEDAKFITAGIEVILNWYKTFSTPKHEKINEQIIEKPDNKVPVFLSTITPHTPEQEYFIQTIIYKLESIGIKIVRANLTVYDKHDPIGKIRELMSQCKGAVILGLEKSHAYFLREKEGTSHETEEVHRKYTSGWLHLEGGLANALGLKVFVLCQHDVCSDGIFDRVWNTYTVADINTPLDEDSQELNLFLDHVKSWTNSELNSLK
;
A
#
# COMPACT_ATOMS: atom_id res chain seq x y z
N MET A 1 1.20 -3.29 -25.54
CA MET A 1 1.72 -2.73 -24.28
C MET A 1 2.72 -3.65 -23.58
N ASN A 2 3.94 -3.18 -23.30
CA ASN A 2 4.86 -3.83 -22.36
C ASN A 2 4.61 -3.26 -20.96
N ILE A 3 4.06 -4.05 -20.03
CA ILE A 3 3.63 -3.54 -18.72
C ILE A 3 4.79 -3.04 -17.87
N ASN A 4 6.00 -3.57 -18.06
CA ASN A 4 7.16 -3.20 -17.25
C ASN A 4 7.54 -1.72 -17.44
N ASP A 5 7.18 -1.12 -18.57
CA ASP A 5 7.43 0.30 -18.88
C ASP A 5 6.64 1.27 -17.97
N TYR A 6 5.70 0.74 -17.17
CA TYR A 6 4.85 1.50 -16.24
C TYR A 6 5.11 1.15 -14.77
N ARG A 7 6.03 0.21 -14.49
CA ARG A 7 6.30 -0.27 -13.11
C ARG A 7 6.69 0.87 -12.17
N ASP A 8 7.55 1.76 -12.65
CA ASP A 8 8.09 2.85 -11.86
C ASP A 8 7.15 4.06 -11.76
N TYR A 9 6.03 4.02 -12.49
CA TYR A 9 5.01 5.09 -12.49
C TYR A 9 3.80 4.69 -11.63
N LEU A 10 3.52 3.40 -11.46
CA LEU A 10 2.31 2.92 -10.80
C LEU A 10 2.59 2.46 -9.38
N GLN A 11 1.68 2.73 -8.44
CA GLN A 11 1.65 2.08 -7.13
C GLN A 11 1.58 0.54 -7.29
N GLU A 12 2.10 -0.20 -6.33
CA GLU A 12 2.20 -1.68 -6.42
C GLU A 12 0.86 -2.34 -6.70
N THR A 13 -0.20 -1.88 -6.05
CA THR A 13 -1.56 -2.37 -6.26
C THR A 13 -2.08 -2.07 -7.66
N SER A 14 -1.93 -0.83 -8.14
CA SER A 14 -2.26 -0.46 -9.53
C SER A 14 -1.49 -1.32 -10.53
N PHE A 15 -0.18 -1.51 -10.31
CA PHE A 15 0.63 -2.36 -11.18
C PHE A 15 0.21 -3.83 -11.12
N TYR A 16 -0.14 -4.35 -9.93
CA TYR A 16 -0.64 -5.69 -9.75
C TYR A 16 -1.95 -5.91 -10.52
N HIS A 17 -2.91 -4.98 -10.44
CA HIS A 17 -4.16 -5.05 -11.20
C HIS A 17 -3.91 -4.98 -12.71
N LEU A 18 -3.01 -4.09 -13.16
CA LEU A 18 -2.60 -4.00 -14.56
C LEU A 18 -2.01 -5.33 -15.06
N LYS A 19 -1.10 -5.92 -14.28
CA LYS A 19 -0.47 -7.20 -14.59
C LYS A 19 -1.50 -8.32 -14.72
N ASN A 20 -2.43 -8.44 -13.77
CA ASN A 20 -3.48 -9.46 -13.83
C ASN A 20 -4.42 -9.25 -15.02
N CYS A 21 -4.75 -7.99 -15.35
CA CYS A 21 -5.53 -7.67 -16.54
C CYS A 21 -4.86 -8.20 -17.82
N MET A 22 -3.56 -7.91 -18.00
CA MET A 22 -2.81 -8.37 -19.17
C MET A 22 -2.63 -9.90 -19.20
N LEU A 23 -2.32 -10.53 -18.06
CA LEU A 23 -2.19 -11.99 -17.97
C LEU A 23 -3.51 -12.69 -18.33
N SER A 24 -4.64 -12.22 -17.83
CA SER A 24 -5.95 -12.76 -18.22
C SER A 24 -6.24 -12.56 -19.71
N HIS A 25 -5.81 -11.44 -20.31
CA HIS A 25 -5.94 -11.24 -21.75
C HIS A 25 -5.11 -12.26 -22.56
N GLU A 26 -3.86 -12.48 -22.17
CA GLU A 26 -2.94 -13.45 -22.81
C GLU A 26 -3.46 -14.89 -22.69
N ASN A 27 -4.02 -15.24 -21.53
CA ASN A 27 -4.61 -16.55 -21.25
C ASN A 27 -6.00 -16.74 -21.90
N LYS A 28 -6.51 -15.75 -22.64
CA LYS A 28 -7.84 -15.75 -23.26
C LYS A 28 -9.00 -15.82 -22.25
N GLU A 29 -8.75 -15.42 -21.01
CA GLU A 29 -9.73 -15.27 -19.94
C GLU A 29 -10.39 -13.88 -20.04
N TYR A 30 -11.12 -13.64 -21.13
CA TYR A 30 -11.56 -12.31 -21.52
C TYR A 30 -12.51 -11.63 -20.51
N PHE A 31 -13.33 -12.41 -19.80
CA PHE A 31 -14.15 -11.88 -18.72
C PHE A 31 -13.28 -11.39 -17.55
N SER A 32 -12.35 -12.21 -17.07
CA SER A 32 -11.39 -11.84 -16.02
C SER A 32 -10.55 -10.63 -16.41
N CYS A 33 -10.11 -10.55 -17.67
CA CYS A 33 -9.42 -9.38 -18.22
C CYS A 33 -10.26 -8.11 -18.06
N ALA A 34 -11.55 -8.16 -18.39
CA ALA A 34 -12.44 -7.01 -18.28
C ALA A 34 -12.66 -6.57 -16.82
N ILE A 35 -12.78 -7.54 -15.89
CA ILE A 35 -12.89 -7.25 -14.45
C ILE A 35 -11.60 -6.60 -13.94
N TRP A 36 -10.44 -7.24 -14.16
CA TRP A 36 -9.16 -6.71 -13.73
C TRP A 36 -8.84 -5.35 -14.33
N GLY A 37 -9.26 -5.09 -15.57
CA GLY A 37 -9.09 -3.78 -16.21
C GLY A 37 -9.90 -2.68 -15.52
N ALA A 38 -11.14 -2.97 -15.11
CA ALA A 38 -11.93 -2.01 -14.35
C ALA A 38 -11.37 -1.79 -12.93
N VAL A 39 -10.94 -2.86 -12.26
CA VAL A 39 -10.30 -2.80 -10.94
C VAL A 39 -8.97 -2.01 -11.01
N PHE A 40 -8.21 -2.17 -12.09
CA PHE A 40 -7.04 -1.35 -12.37
C PHE A 40 -7.40 0.14 -12.46
N ILE A 41 -8.44 0.50 -13.23
CA ILE A 41 -8.87 1.91 -13.34
C ILE A 41 -9.28 2.44 -11.95
N GLU A 42 -9.99 1.65 -11.14
CA GLU A 42 -10.37 2.07 -9.77
C GLU A 42 -9.13 2.44 -8.92
N SER A 43 -8.12 1.55 -8.86
CA SER A 43 -6.88 1.85 -8.13
C SER A 43 -6.07 2.99 -8.76
N PHE A 44 -6.06 3.07 -10.10
CA PHE A 44 -5.31 4.10 -10.83
C PHE A 44 -5.91 5.48 -10.64
N LEU A 45 -7.23 5.65 -10.65
CA LEU A 45 -7.86 6.96 -10.45
C LEU A 45 -7.66 7.48 -9.03
N ASN A 46 -7.55 6.58 -8.04
CA ASN A 46 -7.19 6.97 -6.68
C ASN A 46 -5.74 7.49 -6.63
N GLN A 47 -4.81 6.76 -7.26
CA GLN A 47 -3.42 7.22 -7.41
C GLN A 47 -3.34 8.57 -8.15
N LEU A 48 -4.05 8.72 -9.26
CA LEU A 48 -4.07 9.95 -10.06
C LEU A 48 -4.63 11.13 -9.25
N SER A 49 -5.68 10.90 -8.45
CA SER A 49 -6.26 11.94 -7.61
C SER A 49 -5.25 12.45 -6.58
N TYR A 50 -4.46 11.53 -6.01
CA TYR A 50 -3.37 11.86 -5.10
C TYR A 50 -2.27 12.66 -5.82
N ASP A 51 -1.83 12.24 -7.01
CA ASP A 51 -0.78 12.94 -7.78
C ASP A 51 -1.18 14.36 -8.23
N LEU A 52 -2.48 14.63 -8.29
CA LEU A 52 -3.05 15.93 -8.66
C LEU A 52 -3.53 16.75 -7.45
N ASP A 53 -3.22 16.30 -6.23
CA ASP A 53 -3.62 16.95 -4.97
C ASP A 53 -5.14 17.22 -4.87
N ILE A 54 -5.95 16.25 -5.32
CA ILE A 54 -7.40 16.33 -5.27
C ILE A 54 -7.86 15.83 -3.89
N SER A 55 -8.37 16.75 -3.04
CA SER A 55 -8.82 16.45 -1.68
C SER A 55 -9.73 15.21 -1.55
N ASN A 56 -9.46 14.39 -0.52
CA ASN A 56 -10.19 13.17 -0.20
C ASN A 56 -11.64 13.45 0.25
N SER A 57 -12.59 13.38 -0.68
CA SER A 57 -14.01 13.19 -0.36
C SER A 57 -14.41 11.72 -0.58
N LYS A 58 -15.23 11.20 0.34
CA LYS A 58 -15.59 9.78 0.64
C LYS A 58 -16.12 8.87 -0.50
N SER A 59 -15.85 9.15 -1.76
CA SER A 59 -16.33 8.31 -2.86
C SER A 59 -15.36 7.16 -3.16
N TYR A 60 -15.76 5.94 -2.79
CA TYR A 60 -14.96 4.72 -3.01
C TYR A 60 -15.24 3.99 -4.33
N ASP A 61 -16.24 4.42 -5.12
CA ASP A 61 -16.62 3.74 -6.36
C ASP A 61 -16.06 4.40 -7.64
N LEU A 62 -15.97 3.60 -8.72
CA LEU A 62 -15.39 4.02 -10.00
C LEU A 62 -16.09 5.23 -10.62
N ASN A 63 -17.41 5.34 -10.44
CA ASN A 63 -18.20 6.43 -10.98
C ASN A 63 -17.86 7.76 -10.28
N GLY A 64 -17.83 7.77 -8.95
CA GLY A 64 -17.49 8.97 -8.21
C GLY A 64 -16.02 9.36 -8.36
N SER A 65 -15.10 8.43 -8.58
CA SER A 65 -13.72 8.75 -9.00
C SER A 65 -13.69 9.50 -10.34
N ILE A 66 -14.46 9.06 -11.34
CA ILE A 66 -14.55 9.75 -12.63
C ILE A 66 -15.21 11.13 -12.49
N GLN A 67 -16.25 11.27 -11.66
CA GLN A 67 -16.89 12.55 -11.40
C GLN A 67 -15.94 13.55 -10.73
N ARG A 68 -15.09 13.10 -9.80
CA ARG A 68 -14.06 13.94 -9.16
C ARG A 68 -13.08 14.51 -10.16
N LEU A 69 -12.57 13.70 -11.08
CA LEU A 69 -11.67 14.19 -12.14
C LEU A 69 -12.34 15.22 -13.05
N ASN A 70 -13.63 15.03 -13.36
CA ASN A 70 -14.41 16.02 -14.11
C ASN A 70 -14.57 17.35 -13.35
N GLN A 71 -14.75 17.31 -12.02
CA GLN A 71 -14.83 18.51 -11.19
C GLN A 71 -13.47 19.21 -11.10
N TYR A 72 -12.39 18.46 -10.96
CA TYR A 72 -11.02 18.98 -10.97
C TYR A 72 -10.71 19.74 -12.27
N ASN A 73 -11.09 19.21 -13.43
CA ASN A 73 -10.95 19.92 -14.70
C ASN A 73 -11.75 21.24 -14.77
N LYS A 74 -12.92 21.31 -14.13
CA LYS A 74 -13.75 22.52 -14.11
C LYS A 74 -13.21 23.61 -13.19
N ASN A 75 -12.55 23.22 -12.11
CA ASN A 75 -12.03 24.12 -11.07
C ASN A 75 -10.51 24.31 -11.14
N HIS A 76 -9.91 24.07 -12.31
CA HIS A 76 -8.47 23.93 -12.46
C HIS A 76 -7.69 25.15 -11.96
N SER A 77 -6.68 24.88 -11.11
CA SER A 77 -5.58 25.79 -10.81
C SER A 77 -4.45 25.57 -11.82
N ALA A 78 -3.70 26.61 -12.17
CA ALA A 78 -2.59 26.55 -13.12
C ALA A 78 -1.37 25.72 -12.65
N THR A 79 -1.41 25.18 -11.43
CA THR A 79 -0.30 24.46 -10.80
C THR A 79 -0.09 23.03 -11.32
N PHE A 80 -1.14 22.38 -11.84
CA PHE A 80 -1.11 20.98 -12.25
C PHE A 80 -1.70 20.81 -13.67
N PRO A 81 -1.37 19.72 -14.40
CA PRO A 81 -1.82 19.53 -15.77
C PRO A 81 -3.31 19.17 -15.87
N SER A 82 -3.97 19.72 -16.90
CA SER A 82 -5.35 19.37 -17.24
C SER A 82 -5.47 17.93 -17.74
N ILE A 83 -6.50 17.24 -17.29
CA ILE A 83 -6.79 15.87 -17.74
C ILE A 83 -7.49 15.95 -19.10
N PRO A 84 -6.95 15.36 -20.18
CA PRO A 84 -7.62 15.37 -21.47
C PRO A 84 -8.99 14.68 -21.41
N ASN A 85 -9.99 15.23 -22.09
CA ASN A 85 -11.34 14.65 -22.13
C ASN A 85 -11.35 13.20 -22.62
N GLU A 86 -10.43 12.84 -23.52
CA GLU A 86 -10.27 11.48 -23.99
C GLU A 86 -9.96 10.49 -22.85
N ILE A 87 -9.14 10.89 -21.87
CA ILE A 87 -8.75 10.04 -20.74
C ILE A 87 -9.97 9.77 -19.86
N ILE A 88 -10.73 10.82 -19.54
CA ILE A 88 -11.98 10.71 -18.77
C ILE A 88 -12.98 9.81 -19.49
N GLN A 89 -13.15 10.02 -20.81
CA GLN A 89 -14.04 9.21 -21.63
C GLN A 89 -13.63 7.73 -21.65
N ARG A 90 -12.33 7.43 -21.71
CA ARG A 90 -11.83 6.05 -21.67
C ARG A 90 -12.09 5.39 -20.32
N CYS A 91 -11.89 6.10 -19.20
CA CYS A 91 -12.25 5.60 -17.87
C CYS A 91 -13.75 5.27 -17.78
N ASP A 92 -14.61 6.15 -18.30
CA ASP A 92 -16.06 5.93 -18.29
C ASP A 92 -16.51 4.79 -19.22
N ASN A 93 -15.86 4.65 -20.38
CA ASN A 93 -16.13 3.54 -21.29
C ASN A 93 -15.71 2.20 -20.68
N ILE A 94 -14.58 2.12 -19.98
CA ILE A 94 -14.13 0.90 -19.28
C ILE A 94 -15.12 0.54 -18.17
N ARG A 95 -15.53 1.52 -17.35
CA ARG A 95 -16.58 1.36 -16.32
C ARG A 95 -17.88 0.83 -16.94
N SER A 96 -18.34 1.44 -18.02
CA SER A 96 -19.58 1.08 -18.71
C SER A 96 -19.51 -0.32 -19.32
N THR A 97 -18.36 -0.69 -19.88
CA THR A 97 -18.09 -2.04 -20.42
C THR A 97 -18.19 -3.09 -19.30
N ARG A 98 -17.53 -2.87 -18.16
CA ARG A 98 -17.64 -3.75 -16.99
C ARG A 98 -19.08 -3.85 -16.49
N ASN A 99 -19.78 -2.73 -16.38
CA ASN A 99 -21.16 -2.73 -15.90
C ASN A 99 -22.10 -3.50 -16.83
N ARG A 100 -21.91 -3.41 -18.15
CA ARG A 100 -22.65 -4.23 -19.13
C ARG A 100 -22.35 -5.72 -19.01
N LEU A 101 -21.12 -6.09 -18.67
CA LEU A 101 -20.71 -7.49 -18.51
C LEU A 101 -21.25 -8.11 -17.21
N VAL A 102 -21.30 -7.33 -16.13
CA VAL A 102 -21.67 -7.79 -14.78
C VAL A 102 -23.16 -7.60 -14.49
N HIS A 103 -23.82 -6.62 -15.08
CA HIS A 103 -25.22 -6.28 -14.82
C HIS A 103 -26.09 -6.39 -16.07
N HIS A 104 -27.40 -6.59 -15.87
CA HIS A 104 -28.39 -6.55 -16.95
C HIS A 104 -28.68 -5.11 -17.35
N THR A 105 -27.91 -4.54 -18.28
CA THR A 105 -28.02 -3.12 -18.68
C THR A 105 -28.90 -2.87 -19.90
N GLY A 106 -29.46 -3.91 -20.53
CA GLY A 106 -30.29 -3.78 -21.74
C GLY A 106 -29.52 -3.41 -23.02
N LEU A 107 -28.20 -3.22 -22.94
CA LEU A 107 -27.34 -2.96 -24.09
C LEU A 107 -26.96 -4.26 -24.81
N PRO A 108 -26.82 -4.24 -26.15
CA PRO A 108 -26.31 -5.39 -26.89
C PRO A 108 -24.90 -5.76 -26.40
N LYS A 109 -24.71 -7.05 -26.08
CA LYS A 109 -23.40 -7.59 -25.70
C LYS A 109 -22.56 -7.73 -26.96
N THR A 110 -21.45 -7.02 -27.03
CA THR A 110 -20.31 -7.33 -27.90
C THR A 110 -19.66 -8.64 -27.45
N THR A 111 -18.74 -9.18 -28.25
CA THR A 111 -18.01 -10.38 -27.81
C THR A 111 -17.08 -10.05 -26.64
N LEU A 112 -16.88 -10.99 -25.71
CA LEU A 112 -15.92 -10.82 -24.60
C LEU A 112 -14.52 -10.47 -25.11
N VAL A 113 -14.15 -10.98 -26.30
CA VAL A 113 -12.88 -10.69 -26.96
C VAL A 113 -12.75 -9.22 -27.33
N GLU A 114 -13.79 -8.65 -27.95
CA GLU A 114 -13.83 -7.23 -28.33
C GLU A 114 -13.80 -6.34 -27.09
N ASP A 115 -14.50 -6.71 -26.04
CA ASP A 115 -14.52 -5.97 -24.77
C ASP A 115 -13.16 -5.96 -24.08
N ALA A 116 -12.50 -7.12 -24.03
CA ALA A 116 -11.16 -7.24 -23.48
C ALA A 116 -10.16 -6.38 -24.29
N LYS A 117 -10.20 -6.45 -25.62
CA LYS A 117 -9.34 -5.62 -26.49
C LYS A 117 -9.62 -4.13 -26.32
N PHE A 118 -10.88 -3.75 -26.20
CA PHE A 118 -11.30 -2.37 -25.98
C PHE A 118 -10.75 -1.83 -24.66
N ILE A 119 -10.86 -2.61 -23.58
CA ILE A 119 -10.36 -2.23 -22.25
C ILE A 119 -8.83 -2.11 -22.26
N THR A 120 -8.11 -3.10 -22.79
CA THR A 120 -6.63 -3.07 -22.80
C THR A 120 -6.08 -1.91 -23.65
N ALA A 121 -6.69 -1.63 -24.80
CA ALA A 121 -6.35 -0.47 -25.63
C ALA A 121 -6.66 0.87 -24.92
N GLY A 122 -7.78 0.93 -24.18
CA GLY A 122 -8.12 2.09 -23.36
C GLY A 122 -7.09 2.37 -22.26
N ILE A 123 -6.69 1.31 -21.54
CA ILE A 123 -5.65 1.37 -20.50
C ILE A 123 -4.32 1.86 -21.06
N GLU A 124 -3.89 1.35 -22.21
CA GLU A 124 -2.62 1.75 -22.84
C GLU A 124 -2.58 3.25 -23.15
N VAL A 125 -3.68 3.82 -23.66
CA VAL A 125 -3.77 5.27 -23.91
C VAL A 125 -3.73 6.07 -22.59
N ILE A 126 -4.45 5.61 -21.56
CA ILE A 126 -4.45 6.26 -20.24
C ILE A 126 -3.04 6.29 -19.65
N LEU A 127 -2.35 5.16 -19.68
CA LEU A 127 -1.01 5.01 -19.11
C LEU A 127 0.04 5.81 -19.90
N ASN A 128 -0.06 5.84 -21.23
CA ASN A 128 0.83 6.64 -22.06
C ASN A 128 0.70 8.13 -21.77
N TRP A 129 -0.53 8.63 -21.60
CA TRP A 129 -0.76 10.00 -21.15
C TRP A 129 -0.22 10.24 -19.74
N TYR A 130 -0.47 9.32 -18.80
CA TYR A 130 -0.01 9.49 -17.42
C TYR A 130 1.52 9.64 -17.33
N LYS A 131 2.27 8.89 -18.15
CA LYS A 131 3.73 9.02 -18.26
C LYS A 131 4.20 10.40 -18.77
N THR A 132 3.37 11.18 -19.47
CA THR A 132 3.81 12.49 -19.99
C THR A 132 3.94 13.56 -18.92
N PHE A 133 3.38 13.35 -17.72
CA PHE A 133 3.48 14.32 -16.63
C PHE A 133 3.82 13.70 -15.27
N SER A 134 3.59 12.40 -15.06
CA SER A 134 4.05 11.74 -13.84
C SER A 134 5.55 11.54 -13.87
N THR A 135 6.24 12.01 -12.83
CA THR A 135 7.63 11.62 -12.57
C THR A 135 7.67 10.17 -12.07
N PRO A 136 8.66 9.36 -12.50
CA PRO A 136 8.91 8.05 -11.92
C PRO A 136 9.10 8.14 -10.40
N LYS A 137 8.68 7.10 -9.65
CA LYS A 137 8.83 7.03 -8.18
C LYS A 137 10.26 7.36 -7.72
N HIS A 138 11.27 6.90 -8.46
CA HIS A 138 12.67 7.14 -8.13
C HIS A 138 13.12 8.61 -8.28
N GLU A 139 12.46 9.39 -9.15
CA GLU A 139 12.76 10.82 -9.33
C GLU A 139 12.01 11.69 -8.30
N LYS A 140 10.76 11.37 -7.94
CA LYS A 140 10.05 12.04 -6.83
C LYS A 140 10.81 11.92 -5.49
N ILE A 141 11.45 10.77 -5.25
CA ILE A 141 12.30 10.55 -4.06
C ILE A 141 13.60 11.38 -4.11
N ASN A 142 14.10 11.71 -5.30
CA ASN A 142 15.32 12.51 -5.49
C ASN A 142 15.08 14.03 -5.44
N GLU A 143 13.85 14.53 -5.61
CA GLU A 143 13.56 15.97 -5.44
C GLU A 143 13.51 16.40 -3.97
N GLN A 144 13.42 15.45 -3.03
CA GLN A 144 13.48 15.68 -1.59
C GLN A 144 14.85 15.26 -1.00
N ILE A 145 15.96 15.69 -1.61
CA ILE A 145 17.30 15.48 -1.03
C ILE A 145 17.46 16.38 0.20
N ILE A 146 17.06 15.84 1.35
CA ILE A 146 17.64 16.16 2.64
C ILE A 146 19.05 15.54 2.62
N GLU A 147 20.07 16.28 3.09
CA GLU A 147 21.43 15.75 3.25
C GLU A 147 21.38 14.37 3.93
N LYS A 148 21.70 13.32 3.17
CA LYS A 148 21.69 11.96 3.69
C LYS A 148 22.89 11.83 4.65
N PRO A 149 22.67 11.44 5.91
CA PRO A 149 23.79 11.24 6.83
C PRO A 149 24.69 10.10 6.31
N ASP A 150 26.01 10.34 6.31
CA ASP A 150 27.02 9.38 5.81
C ASP A 150 27.00 8.05 6.58
N ASN A 151 26.60 8.08 7.85
CA ASN A 151 26.39 6.90 8.67
C ASN A 151 24.90 6.66 8.87
N LYS A 152 24.46 5.40 8.68
CA LYS A 152 23.09 4.96 8.88
C LYS A 152 23.01 3.80 9.86
N VAL A 153 21.98 3.79 10.70
CA VAL A 153 21.71 2.71 11.66
C VAL A 153 20.86 1.63 10.99
N PRO A 154 21.31 0.37 10.91
CA PRO A 154 20.51 -0.70 10.32
C PRO A 154 19.33 -1.06 11.22
N VAL A 155 18.11 -0.99 10.69
CA VAL A 155 16.87 -1.30 11.39
C VAL A 155 16.05 -2.26 10.56
N PHE A 156 15.61 -3.36 11.17
CA PHE A 156 14.72 -4.30 10.52
C PHE A 156 13.30 -3.70 10.42
N LEU A 157 12.70 -3.72 9.23
CA LEU A 157 11.31 -3.29 9.05
C LEU A 157 10.42 -4.52 8.79
N SER A 158 9.56 -4.81 9.75
CA SER A 158 8.48 -5.80 9.64
C SER A 158 7.19 -5.09 9.25
N THR A 159 6.57 -5.53 8.15
CA THR A 159 5.28 -5.01 7.67
C THR A 159 4.55 -6.08 6.87
N ILE A 160 3.24 -5.91 6.70
CA ILE A 160 2.47 -6.72 5.77
C ILE A 160 2.92 -6.48 4.31
N THR A 161 2.65 -7.45 3.44
CA THR A 161 2.56 -7.16 2.01
C THR A 161 1.30 -6.32 1.80
N PRO A 162 1.41 -5.08 1.30
CA PRO A 162 0.26 -4.22 1.09
C PRO A 162 -0.68 -4.84 0.06
N HIS A 163 -1.98 -4.71 0.31
CA HIS A 163 -3.03 -5.19 -0.60
C HIS A 163 -4.01 -4.07 -0.99
N THR A 164 -3.83 -2.86 -0.45
CA THR A 164 -4.53 -1.65 -0.88
C THR A 164 -3.55 -0.56 -1.32
N PRO A 165 -3.94 0.35 -2.23
CA PRO A 165 -3.13 1.51 -2.62
C PRO A 165 -2.72 2.39 -1.43
N GLU A 166 -3.65 2.59 -0.50
CA GLU A 166 -3.44 3.36 0.74
C GLU A 166 -2.32 2.76 1.59
N GLN A 167 -2.32 1.44 1.78
CA GLN A 167 -1.27 0.73 2.52
C GLN A 167 0.10 0.82 1.83
N GLU A 168 0.14 0.62 0.51
CA GLU A 168 1.38 0.72 -0.24
C GLU A 168 1.99 2.11 -0.07
N TYR A 169 1.19 3.14 -0.31
CA TYR A 169 1.64 4.53 -0.18
C TYR A 169 2.13 4.82 1.24
N PHE A 170 1.34 4.47 2.26
CA PHE A 170 1.72 4.69 3.65
C PHE A 170 3.04 3.99 4.01
N ILE A 171 3.23 2.72 3.62
CA ILE A 171 4.47 1.98 3.88
C ILE A 171 5.67 2.67 3.21
N GLN A 172 5.54 3.11 1.95
CA GLN A 172 6.63 3.80 1.25
C GLN A 172 6.98 5.13 1.91
N THR A 173 5.98 5.89 2.35
CA THR A 173 6.18 7.16 3.07
C THR A 173 6.89 6.93 4.41
N ILE A 174 6.50 5.89 5.17
CA ILE A 174 7.20 5.50 6.41
C ILE A 174 8.66 5.15 6.13
N ILE A 175 8.93 4.33 5.11
CA ILE A 175 10.29 3.97 4.71
C ILE A 175 11.11 5.24 4.42
N TYR A 176 10.57 6.15 3.61
CA TYR A 176 11.22 7.41 3.27
C TYR A 176 11.51 8.28 4.52
N LYS A 177 10.51 8.45 5.39
CA LYS A 177 10.64 9.24 6.63
C LYS A 177 11.65 8.61 7.62
N LEU A 178 11.74 7.28 7.69
CA LEU A 178 12.77 6.60 8.49
C LEU A 178 14.17 6.78 7.88
N GLU A 179 14.31 6.64 6.55
CA GLU A 179 15.60 6.79 5.89
C GLU A 179 16.15 8.22 5.98
N SER A 180 15.28 9.24 5.99
CA SER A 180 15.67 10.64 6.11
C SER A 180 16.19 11.01 7.51
N ILE A 181 15.83 10.24 8.54
CA ILE A 181 16.36 10.41 9.91
C ILE A 181 17.60 9.54 10.20
N GLY A 182 18.22 8.96 9.16
CA GLY A 182 19.48 8.22 9.29
C GLY A 182 19.34 6.73 9.53
N ILE A 183 18.17 6.15 9.26
CA ILE A 183 17.99 4.69 9.29
C ILE A 183 18.35 4.07 7.94
N LYS A 184 18.95 2.89 7.98
CA LYS A 184 19.07 1.96 6.86
C LYS A 184 18.05 0.85 7.05
N ILE A 185 17.02 0.83 6.21
CA ILE A 185 15.98 -0.19 6.28
C ILE A 185 16.51 -1.55 5.81
N VAL A 186 16.30 -2.58 6.62
CA VAL A 186 16.57 -3.98 6.31
C VAL A 186 15.22 -4.71 6.25
N ARG A 187 14.91 -5.35 5.13
CA ARG A 187 13.68 -6.15 4.95
C ARG A 187 14.03 -7.57 4.56
N ALA A 188 13.24 -8.52 5.02
CA ALA A 188 13.35 -9.90 4.56
C ALA A 188 12.74 -10.03 3.15
N ASN A 189 13.57 -10.40 2.17
CA ASN A 189 13.12 -10.86 0.86
C ASN A 189 13.29 -12.38 0.82
N LEU A 190 12.24 -13.12 1.19
CA LEU A 190 12.28 -14.59 1.21
C LEU A 190 12.20 -15.11 -0.23
N THR A 191 13.25 -15.78 -0.69
CA THR A 191 13.27 -16.51 -1.95
C THR A 191 12.63 -17.90 -1.80
N VAL A 192 12.50 -18.65 -2.91
CA VAL A 192 11.98 -20.02 -2.88
C VAL A 192 12.84 -20.94 -2.01
N TYR A 193 14.16 -20.69 -1.93
CA TYR A 193 15.09 -21.46 -1.12
C TYR A 193 14.95 -21.18 0.39
N ASP A 194 14.56 -19.96 0.76
CA ASP A 194 14.39 -19.55 2.16
C ASP A 194 13.13 -20.16 2.82
N LYS A 195 12.26 -20.83 2.04
CA LYS A 195 11.04 -21.48 2.56
C LYS A 195 11.32 -22.66 3.50
N HIS A 196 12.51 -23.24 3.45
CA HIS A 196 12.88 -24.37 4.31
C HIS A 196 13.25 -23.95 5.75
N ASP A 197 13.77 -22.72 5.94
CA ASP A 197 14.04 -22.14 7.26
C ASP A 197 13.86 -20.60 7.23
N PRO A 198 12.61 -20.12 7.13
CA PRO A 198 12.34 -18.68 7.03
C PRO A 198 12.72 -17.93 8.32
N ILE A 199 12.54 -18.57 9.49
CA ILE A 199 12.86 -17.96 10.78
C ILE A 199 14.37 -17.83 10.96
N GLY A 200 15.15 -18.86 10.60
CA GLY A 200 16.61 -18.78 10.64
C GLY A 200 17.15 -17.66 9.77
N LYS A 201 16.57 -17.45 8.58
CA LYS A 201 16.95 -16.35 7.68
C LYS A 201 16.63 -14.97 8.25
N ILE A 202 15.43 -14.81 8.79
CA ILE A 202 15.01 -13.55 9.43
C ILE A 202 15.93 -13.26 10.63
N ARG A 203 16.24 -14.26 11.45
CA ARG A 203 17.17 -14.12 12.59
C ARG A 203 18.55 -13.67 12.13
N GLU A 204 19.11 -14.27 11.09
CA GLU A 204 20.40 -13.87 10.51
C GLU A 204 20.37 -12.39 10.08
N LEU A 205 19.33 -11.98 9.35
CA LEU A 205 19.17 -10.59 8.91
C LEU A 205 19.01 -9.62 10.08
N MET A 206 18.15 -9.95 11.06
CA MET A 206 17.93 -9.13 12.25
C MET A 206 19.18 -9.01 13.13
N SER A 207 20.04 -10.03 13.18
CA SER A 207 21.27 -10.00 13.98
C SER A 207 22.27 -8.92 13.53
N GLN A 208 22.11 -8.42 12.30
CA GLN A 208 22.91 -7.33 11.73
C GLN A 208 22.29 -5.95 11.99
N CYS A 209 21.10 -5.90 12.58
CA CYS A 209 20.38 -4.67 12.89
C CYS A 209 20.64 -4.21 14.33
N LYS A 210 20.38 -2.93 14.61
CA LYS A 210 20.41 -2.33 15.95
C LYS A 210 19.02 -2.15 16.55
N GLY A 211 18.00 -2.11 15.70
CA GLY A 211 16.61 -2.00 16.10
C GLY A 211 15.68 -2.70 15.12
N ALA A 212 14.40 -2.72 15.46
CA ALA A 212 13.32 -3.19 14.62
C ALA A 212 12.12 -2.24 14.70
N VAL A 213 11.50 -1.96 13.56
CA VAL A 213 10.21 -1.29 13.44
C VAL A 213 9.19 -2.32 13.00
N ILE A 214 8.12 -2.48 13.76
CA ILE A 214 7.01 -3.39 13.47
C ILE A 214 5.78 -2.57 13.13
N LEU A 215 5.35 -2.63 11.86
CA LEU A 215 4.23 -1.88 11.31
C LEU A 215 3.00 -2.78 11.11
N GLY A 216 2.06 -2.70 12.04
CA GLY A 216 0.81 -3.46 12.04
C GLY A 216 -0.30 -2.77 11.27
N LEU A 217 -0.53 -3.14 10.02
CA LEU A 217 -1.67 -2.72 9.21
C LEU A 217 -2.69 -3.85 9.06
N GLU A 218 -3.95 -3.52 8.77
CA GLU A 218 -4.99 -4.51 8.50
C GLU A 218 -4.58 -5.45 7.35
N LYS A 219 -4.81 -6.75 7.52
CA LYS A 219 -4.60 -7.78 6.48
C LYS A 219 -5.82 -8.69 6.33
N SER A 220 -6.54 -8.95 7.40
CA SER A 220 -7.75 -9.76 7.37
C SER A 220 -8.80 -9.20 8.31
N HIS A 221 -10.07 -9.37 7.94
CA HIS A 221 -11.22 -8.85 8.65
C HIS A 221 -12.21 -9.98 8.88
N ALA A 222 -12.43 -10.34 10.15
CA ALA A 222 -13.44 -11.29 10.57
C ALA A 222 -14.74 -10.54 10.88
N TYR A 223 -15.81 -10.86 10.14
CA TYR A 223 -17.12 -10.25 10.37
C TYR A 223 -17.77 -10.75 11.67
N PHE A 224 -17.47 -11.98 12.06
CA PHE A 224 -17.93 -12.60 13.29
C PHE A 224 -16.87 -13.59 13.80
N LEU A 225 -16.58 -13.53 15.08
CA LEU A 225 -15.62 -14.38 15.77
C LEU A 225 -16.22 -14.84 17.09
N ARG A 226 -16.07 -16.14 17.39
CA ARG A 226 -16.22 -16.68 18.74
C ARG A 226 -14.86 -17.08 19.26
N GLU A 227 -14.43 -16.48 20.36
CA GLU A 227 -13.22 -16.90 21.06
C GLU A 227 -13.56 -17.86 22.18
N LYS A 228 -12.71 -18.87 22.40
CA LYS A 228 -12.84 -19.86 23.49
C LYS A 228 -14.22 -20.53 23.53
N GLU A 229 -14.74 -20.90 22.37
CA GLU A 229 -16.06 -21.52 22.21
C GLU A 229 -16.20 -22.77 23.10
N GLY A 230 -17.36 -22.90 23.75
CA GLY A 230 -17.68 -23.99 24.67
C GLY A 230 -17.08 -23.84 26.07
N THR A 231 -16.53 -22.66 26.41
CA THR A 231 -15.96 -22.40 27.75
C THR A 231 -16.72 -21.30 28.49
N SER A 232 -16.50 -21.20 29.81
CA SER A 232 -17.03 -20.09 30.64
C SER A 232 -16.44 -18.71 30.29
N HIS A 233 -15.46 -18.67 29.39
CA HIS A 233 -14.80 -17.46 28.91
C HIS A 233 -15.05 -17.22 27.42
N GLU A 234 -16.10 -17.83 26.87
CA GLU A 234 -16.52 -17.58 25.50
C GLU A 234 -16.90 -16.12 25.33
N THR A 235 -16.37 -15.51 24.27
CA THR A 235 -16.69 -14.13 23.88
C THR A 235 -17.02 -14.09 22.39
N GLU A 236 -17.98 -13.25 22.02
CA GLU A 236 -18.34 -13.00 20.64
C GLU A 236 -17.89 -11.58 20.25
N GLU A 237 -17.27 -11.46 19.08
CA GLU A 237 -16.87 -10.18 18.51
C GLU A 237 -17.29 -10.06 17.05
N VAL A 238 -17.62 -8.84 16.65
CA VAL A 238 -18.02 -8.49 15.28
C VAL A 238 -17.05 -7.49 14.69
N HIS A 239 -16.78 -7.60 13.39
CA HIS A 239 -15.89 -6.71 12.66
C HIS A 239 -14.47 -6.59 13.24
N ARG A 240 -13.88 -7.72 13.65
CA ARG A 240 -12.52 -7.74 14.19
C ARG A 240 -11.50 -7.78 13.07
N LYS A 241 -10.53 -6.85 13.11
CA LYS A 241 -9.46 -6.75 12.13
C LYS A 241 -8.16 -7.30 12.70
N TYR A 242 -7.39 -7.94 11.83
CA TYR A 242 -6.14 -8.59 12.17
C TYR A 242 -5.06 -8.16 11.19
N THR A 243 -3.84 -8.11 11.69
CA THR A 243 -2.64 -8.03 10.86
C THR A 243 -2.09 -9.42 10.56
N SER A 244 -0.93 -9.50 9.91
CA SER A 244 -0.28 -10.78 9.60
C SER A 244 0.38 -11.37 10.86
N GLY A 245 0.11 -12.66 11.14
CA GLY A 245 0.77 -13.41 12.23
C GLY A 245 2.30 -13.37 12.18
N TRP A 246 2.88 -13.19 10.99
CA TRP A 246 4.33 -12.99 10.81
C TRP A 246 4.92 -11.81 11.57
N LEU A 247 4.17 -10.72 11.76
CA LEU A 247 4.66 -9.53 12.45
C LEU A 247 4.84 -9.79 13.94
N HIS A 248 3.98 -10.63 14.53
CA HIS A 248 4.14 -11.07 15.92
C HIS A 248 5.40 -11.93 16.09
N LEU A 249 5.68 -12.82 15.12
CA LEU A 249 6.89 -13.64 15.12
C LEU A 249 8.16 -12.79 14.97
N GLU A 250 8.17 -11.87 14.00
CA GLU A 250 9.30 -10.99 13.73
C GLU A 250 9.54 -10.02 14.90
N GLY A 251 8.50 -9.43 15.46
CA GLY A 251 8.62 -8.58 16.65
C GLY A 251 9.10 -9.35 17.88
N GLY A 252 8.58 -10.56 18.11
CA GLY A 252 9.01 -11.42 19.21
C GLY A 252 10.48 -11.82 19.07
N LEU A 253 10.92 -12.13 17.85
CA LEU A 253 12.32 -12.44 17.55
C LEU A 253 13.23 -11.22 17.75
N ALA A 254 12.82 -10.03 17.32
CA ALA A 254 13.56 -8.80 17.55
C ALA A 254 13.77 -8.54 19.05
N ASN A 255 12.71 -8.72 19.86
CA ASN A 255 12.78 -8.62 21.31
C ASN A 255 13.70 -9.70 21.92
N ALA A 256 13.62 -10.95 21.45
CA ALA A 256 14.48 -12.05 21.90
C ALA A 256 15.97 -11.82 21.57
N LEU A 257 16.27 -11.12 20.47
CA LEU A 257 17.62 -10.71 20.08
C LEU A 257 18.12 -9.46 20.84
N GLY A 258 17.30 -8.87 21.72
CA GLY A 258 17.65 -7.67 22.48
C GLY A 258 17.73 -6.41 21.64
N LEU A 259 17.08 -6.39 20.46
CA LEU A 259 17.02 -5.20 19.62
C LEU A 259 16.09 -4.14 20.23
N LYS A 260 16.34 -2.86 19.94
CA LYS A 260 15.37 -1.80 20.24
C LYS A 260 14.13 -1.98 19.34
N VAL A 261 12.98 -2.26 19.95
CA VAL A 261 11.71 -2.45 19.22
C VAL A 261 10.87 -1.18 19.25
N PHE A 262 10.40 -0.77 18.08
CA PHE A 262 9.42 0.29 17.88
C PHE A 262 8.19 -0.31 17.20
N VAL A 263 6.99 -0.04 17.74
CA VAL A 263 5.75 -0.60 17.21
C VAL A 263 4.80 0.52 16.83
N LEU A 264 4.29 0.43 15.61
CA LEU A 264 3.29 1.33 15.05
C LEU A 264 2.15 0.47 14.51
N CYS A 265 0.91 0.72 14.92
CA CYS A 265 -0.22 -0.15 14.63
C CYS A 265 -1.47 0.63 14.26
N GLN A 266 -2.21 0.19 13.25
CA GLN A 266 -3.53 0.72 12.94
C GLN A 266 -4.47 0.52 14.13
N HIS A 267 -5.16 1.58 14.57
CA HIS A 267 -5.90 1.60 15.84
C HIS A 267 -7.00 0.53 15.96
N ASP A 268 -7.64 0.17 14.85
CA ASP A 268 -8.72 -0.81 14.76
C ASP A 268 -8.24 -2.24 14.47
N VAL A 269 -6.92 -2.44 14.34
CA VAL A 269 -6.31 -3.78 14.37
C VAL A 269 -6.30 -4.28 15.81
N CYS A 270 -6.72 -5.53 15.97
CA CYS A 270 -6.77 -6.27 17.23
C CYS A 270 -5.51 -6.03 18.08
N SER A 271 -5.70 -5.60 19.33
CA SER A 271 -4.62 -5.45 20.30
C SER A 271 -4.25 -6.82 20.84
N ASP A 272 -3.15 -7.39 20.35
CA ASP A 272 -2.64 -8.70 20.80
C ASP A 272 -1.12 -8.80 20.56
N GLY A 273 -0.45 -9.62 21.36
CA GLY A 273 0.98 -9.90 21.30
C GLY A 273 1.82 -8.64 21.17
N ILE A 274 2.60 -8.54 20.08
CA ILE A 274 3.48 -7.39 19.84
C ILE A 274 2.72 -6.05 19.72
N PHE A 275 1.41 -6.09 19.40
CA PHE A 275 0.52 -4.92 19.26
C PHE A 275 -0.42 -4.73 20.47
N ASP A 276 -0.20 -5.45 21.56
CA ASP A 276 -0.93 -5.22 22.80
C ASP A 276 -0.58 -3.83 23.36
N ARG A 277 -1.59 -2.97 23.54
CA ARG A 277 -1.41 -1.58 23.99
C ARG A 277 -1.18 -1.46 25.49
N VAL A 278 -1.43 -2.53 26.26
CA VAL A 278 -1.38 -2.57 27.72
C VAL A 278 -0.19 -3.40 28.21
N TRP A 279 0.10 -4.53 27.56
CA TRP A 279 0.99 -5.56 28.05
C TRP A 279 2.33 -5.64 27.30
N ASN A 280 2.98 -4.50 27.06
CA ASN A 280 4.30 -4.43 26.41
C ASN A 280 5.28 -3.51 27.15
N THR A 281 6.58 -3.81 27.03
CA THR A 281 7.67 -2.99 27.60
C THR A 281 8.03 -1.78 26.75
N TYR A 282 7.45 -1.69 25.55
CA TYR A 282 7.55 -0.58 24.61
C TYR A 282 6.14 -0.03 24.34
N THR A 283 6.09 1.24 23.92
CA THR A 283 4.84 1.87 23.51
C THR A 283 4.44 1.39 22.11
N VAL A 284 3.17 1.01 21.95
CA VAL A 284 2.54 0.84 20.64
C VAL A 284 1.95 2.19 20.23
N ALA A 285 2.50 2.81 19.19
CA ALA A 285 1.92 4.02 18.62
C ALA A 285 0.74 3.64 17.71
N ASP A 286 -0.37 4.39 17.83
CA ASP A 286 -1.57 4.14 17.03
C ASP A 286 -1.60 5.00 15.76
N ILE A 287 -2.07 4.40 14.66
CA ILE A 287 -2.39 5.10 13.41
C ILE A 287 -3.90 5.05 13.21
N ASN A 288 -4.51 6.21 12.99
CA ASN A 288 -5.92 6.30 12.67
C ASN A 288 -6.21 5.86 11.22
N THR A 289 -7.47 5.53 10.94
CA THR A 289 -7.95 5.37 9.56
C THR A 289 -8.76 6.61 9.16
N PRO A 290 -8.58 7.19 7.96
CA PRO A 290 -7.65 6.78 6.91
C PRO A 290 -6.18 6.91 7.33
N LEU A 291 -5.30 6.11 6.71
CA LEU A 291 -3.86 6.13 7.00
C LEU A 291 -3.30 7.52 6.62
N ASP A 292 -2.97 8.30 7.64
CA ASP A 292 -2.50 9.68 7.52
C ASP A 292 -1.01 9.74 7.85
N GLU A 293 -0.20 9.97 6.82
CA GLU A 293 1.24 10.12 6.93
C GLU A 293 1.68 11.33 7.74
N ASP A 294 0.83 12.34 7.92
CA ASP A 294 1.14 13.59 8.61
C ASP A 294 0.45 13.69 9.98
N SER A 295 -0.17 12.60 10.43
CA SER A 295 -0.78 12.49 11.75
C SER A 295 0.21 12.83 12.88
N GLN A 296 -0.32 13.45 13.94
CA GLN A 296 0.48 13.85 15.09
C GLN A 296 1.11 12.63 15.77
N GLU A 297 0.39 11.52 15.85
CA GLU A 297 0.84 10.26 16.44
C GLU A 297 2.04 9.68 15.69
N LEU A 298 2.00 9.72 14.35
CA LEU A 298 3.12 9.28 13.53
C LEU A 298 4.33 10.20 13.68
N ASN A 299 4.14 11.52 13.73
CA ASN A 299 5.24 12.45 13.94
C ASN A 299 5.92 12.21 15.30
N LEU A 300 5.14 11.98 16.38
CA LEU A 300 5.67 11.62 17.69
C LEU A 300 6.44 10.29 17.68
N PHE A 301 5.92 9.29 16.95
CA PHE A 301 6.63 8.04 16.72
C PHE A 301 7.98 8.26 16.03
N LEU A 302 8.00 9.03 14.94
CA LEU A 302 9.22 9.34 14.18
C LEU A 302 10.23 10.13 15.02
N ASP A 303 9.77 11.06 15.86
CA ASP A 303 10.64 11.82 16.77
C ASP A 303 11.32 10.91 17.80
N HIS A 304 10.60 9.93 18.35
CA HIS A 304 11.17 8.95 19.26
C HIS A 304 12.21 8.07 18.55
N VAL A 305 11.91 7.59 17.35
CA VAL A 305 12.86 6.80 16.54
C VAL A 305 14.10 7.62 16.18
N LYS A 306 13.94 8.90 15.82
CA LYS A 306 15.02 9.84 15.50
C LYS A 306 15.91 10.11 16.69
N SER A 307 15.33 10.33 17.87
CA SER A 307 16.08 10.52 19.12
C SER A 307 17.01 9.33 19.40
N TRP A 308 16.47 8.11 19.30
CA TRP A 308 17.26 6.90 19.45
C TRP A 308 18.32 6.75 18.35
N THR A 309 17.98 7.00 17.09
CA THR A 309 18.91 6.89 15.96
C THR A 309 20.10 7.83 16.12
N ASN A 310 19.88 9.06 16.57
CA ASN A 310 20.95 10.01 16.88
C ASN A 310 21.87 9.50 18.00
N SER A 311 21.32 8.84 19.02
CA SER A 311 22.14 8.25 20.10
C SER A 311 23.04 7.11 19.60
N GLU A 312 22.53 6.25 18.70
CA GLU A 312 23.29 5.17 18.09
C GLU A 312 24.35 5.69 17.10
N LEU A 313 24.04 6.73 16.33
CA LEU A 313 25.03 7.34 15.43
C LEU A 313 26.19 7.99 16.19
N ASN A 314 25.91 8.53 17.38
CA ASN A 314 26.95 9.10 18.24
C ASN A 314 27.82 8.04 18.92
N SER A 315 27.29 6.84 19.19
CA SER A 315 28.08 5.73 19.76
C SER A 315 29.02 5.05 18.75
N LEU A 316 28.83 5.32 17.46
CA LEU A 316 29.65 4.82 16.36
C LEU A 316 30.85 5.73 16.02
N LYS A 317 30.93 6.92 16.62
CA LYS A 317 32.05 7.87 16.48
C LYS A 317 33.08 7.67 17.57
#